data_AF-A0A516X233-F1
#
_entry.id   AF-A0A516X233-F1
#
_cell.length_a   1.000
_cell.length_b   1.000
_cell.length_c   1.000
_cell.angle_alpha   90.00
_cell.angle_beta   90.00
_cell.angle_gamma   90.00
#
_symmetry.space_group_name_H-M   'P 1'
#
loop_
_entity.id
_entity.type
_entity.pdbx_description
1 polymer ?
#
loop_
_entity_poly.entity_id
_entity_poly.type
_entity_poly.pdbx_seq_one_letter_code
_entity_poly.pdbx_strand_id
1 'polypeptide(L)' 'MKTTFDLPEPVLRRVQEIARLRGTTTKSLVEEALRDLIDRQTSADMYTLPDCSVSGRGLQPEFSRGWDSIRDAAYGQSA' A
#
# COMPACT_ATOMS: atom_id res chain seq x y z
N MET A 1 -10.66 18.95 6.55
CA MET A 1 -11.97 18.91 7.25
C MET A 1 -11.77 19.14 8.74
N LYS A 2 -12.80 19.56 9.48
CA LYS A 2 -12.74 19.63 10.95
C LYS A 2 -13.16 18.27 11.51
N THR A 3 -12.30 17.68 12.34
CA THR A 3 -12.57 16.42 13.04
C THR A 3 -12.36 16.66 14.53
N THR A 4 -13.21 16.08 15.36
CA THR A 4 -13.12 16.14 16.83
C THR A 4 -12.90 14.74 17.35
N PHE A 5 -11.95 14.56 18.27
CA PHE A 5 -11.62 13.30 18.90
C PHE A 5 -11.08 13.56 20.31
N ASP A 6 -11.28 12.62 21.22
CA ASP A 6 -10.81 12.74 22.60
C ASP A 6 -9.33 12.38 22.69
N LEU A 7 -8.57 13.23 23.37
CA LEU A 7 -7.13 13.05 23.62
C LEU A 7 -6.87 13.14 25.13
N PRO A 8 -6.03 12.26 25.69
CA PRO A 8 -5.55 12.45 27.05
C PRO A 8 -4.82 13.79 27.19
N GLU A 9 -5.14 14.55 28.24
CA GLU A 9 -4.52 15.84 28.52
C GLU A 9 -2.96 15.82 28.49
N PRO A 10 -2.27 14.79 29.04
CA PRO A 10 -0.82 14.73 28.97
C PRO A 10 -0.26 14.70 27.54
N VAL A 11 -1.00 14.10 26.60
CA VAL A 11 -0.62 14.00 25.19
C VAL A 11 -0.78 15.37 24.52
N LEU A 12 -1.93 16.02 24.71
CA LEU A 12 -2.20 17.33 24.14
C LEU A 12 -1.15 18.36 24.58
N ARG A 13 -0.82 18.40 25.88
CA ARG A 13 0.21 19.28 26.41
C ARG A 13 1.57 19.04 25.73
N ARG A 14 1.95 17.78 25.53
CA ARG A 14 3.22 17.44 24.89
C ARG A 14 3.27 17.88 23.43
N VAL A 15 2.18 17.70 22.70
CA VAL A 15 2.06 18.15 21.30
C VAL A 15 2.21 19.67 21.21
N GLN A 16 1.55 20.42 22.10
CA GLN A 16 1.66 21.88 22.16
C GLN A 16 3.08 22.37 22.47
N GLU A 17 3.76 21.72 23.42
CA GLU A 17 5.17 22.02 23.72
C GLU A 17 6.07 21.82 22.50
N ILE A 18 5.91 20.71 21.77
CA ILE A 18 6.69 20.41 20.57
C ILE A 18 6.39 21.44 19.47
N ALA A 19 5.13 21.77 19.23
CA ALA A 19 4.74 22.78 18.25
C ALA A 19 5.38 24.14 18.57
N ARG A 20 5.34 24.55 19.84
CA ARG A 20 6.00 25.79 20.30
C ARG A 20 7.50 25.78 20.07
N LEU A 21 8.17 24.68 20.41
CA LEU A 21 9.62 24.53 20.22
C LEU A 21 10.01 24.55 18.74
N ARG A 22 9.16 24.03 17.85
CA ARG A 22 9.36 24.02 16.40
C ARG A 22 8.92 25.30 15.71
N GLY A 23 8.28 26.23 16.42
CA GLY A 23 7.69 27.44 15.82
C GLY A 23 6.52 27.13 14.87
N THR A 24 5.81 26.02 15.07
CA THR A 24 4.67 25.59 14.25
C THR A 24 3.38 25.57 15.07
N THR A 25 2.25 25.34 14.40
CA THR A 25 0.96 25.19 15.08
C THR A 25 0.72 23.73 15.49
N THR A 26 -0.02 23.51 16.58
CA THR A 26 -0.48 22.17 17.01
C THR A 26 -1.20 21.46 15.86
N LYS A 27 -2.01 22.20 15.09
CA LYS A 27 -2.74 21.65 13.93
C LYS A 27 -1.77 21.12 12.87
N SER A 28 -0.78 21.91 12.47
CA SER A 28 0.21 21.51 11.46
C SER A 28 1.01 20.29 11.91
N LEU A 29 1.40 20.24 13.19
CA LEU A 29 2.14 19.12 13.76
C LEU A 29 1.30 17.83 13.77
N VAL A 30 0.01 17.92 14.09
CA VAL A 30 -0.91 16.77 14.05
C VAL A 30 -1.15 16.32 12.61
N GLU A 31 -1.31 17.24 11.66
CA GLU A 31 -1.48 16.91 10.24
C GLU A 31 -0.25 16.19 9.67
N GLU A 32 0.96 16.65 9.98
CA GLU A 32 2.22 16.01 9.62
C GLU A 32 2.29 14.58 10.19
N ALA A 33 2.06 14.44 11.50
CA ALA A 33 2.11 13.14 12.17
C ALA A 33 1.09 12.13 11.61
N LEU A 34 -0.12 12.58 11.27
CA LEU A 34 -1.15 11.72 10.66
C LEU A 34 -0.75 11.28 9.26
N ARG A 35 -0.18 12.17 8.44
CA ARG A 35 0.31 11.82 7.11
C ARG A 35 1.41 10.77 7.19
N ASP A 36 2.42 10.99 8.02
CA ASP A 36 3.53 10.06 8.21
C ASP A 36 3.07 8.71 8.75
N LEU A 37 2.04 8.69 9.59
CA LEU A 37 1.45 7.44 10.08
C LEU A 37 0.76 6.68 8.95
N ILE A 38 -0.05 7.36 8.14
CA ILE A 38 -0.73 6.74 6.98
C ILE A 38 0.30 6.18 6.01
N ASP A 39 1.30 6.96 5.63
CA ASP A 39 2.33 6.55 4.67
C ASP A 39 3.11 5.33 5.16
N ARG A 40 3.41 5.25 6.46
CA ARG A 40 4.05 4.07 7.06
C ARG A 40 3.18 2.83 7.00
N GLN A 41 1.87 2.96 7.25
CA GLN A 41 0.94 1.83 7.20
C GLN A 41 0.70 1.36 5.77
N THR A 42 0.53 2.28 4.83
CA THR A 42 0.30 1.94 3.42
C THR A 42 1.56 1.39 2.74
N SER A 43 2.75 1.84 3.15
CA SER A 43 4.01 1.30 2.62
C SER A 43 4.31 -0.11 3.11
N ALA A 44 3.85 -0.48 4.32
CA ALA A 44 4.01 -1.83 4.84
C ALA A 44 3.07 -2.85 4.16
N ASP A 45 1.94 -2.40 3.64
CA ASP A 45 0.89 -3.23 3.02
C ASP A 45 0.97 -3.32 1.48
N MET A 46 2.00 -2.75 0.85
CA MET A 46 2.19 -2.97 -0.59
C MET A 46 2.60 -4.42 -0.85
N TYR A 47 1.65 -5.22 -1.35
CA TYR A 47 1.91 -6.57 -1.83
C TYR A 47 3.05 -6.54 -2.85
N THR A 48 4.19 -7.07 -2.45
CA THR A 48 5.31 -7.31 -3.36
C THR A 48 4.99 -8.60 -4.12
N LEU A 49 4.80 -8.50 -5.44
CA LEU A 49 4.63 -9.67 -6.30
C LEU A 49 5.85 -10.58 -6.11
N PRO A 50 5.67 -11.81 -5.60
CA PRO A 50 6.77 -12.75 -5.53
C PRO A 50 7.27 -13.04 -6.95
N ASP A 51 8.57 -13.30 -7.07
CA ASP A 51 9.13 -13.76 -8.34
C ASP A 51 8.57 -15.16 -8.64
N CYS A 52 7.55 -15.19 -9.50
CA CYS A 52 6.93 -16.40 -10.02
C CYS A 52 7.46 -16.73 -11.42
N SER A 53 8.65 -16.24 -11.79
CA SER A 53 9.27 -16.63 -13.05
C SER A 53 9.58 -18.13 -13.06
N VAL A 54 9.36 -18.75 -14.21
CA VAL A 54 9.72 -20.14 -14.47
C VAL A 54 10.92 -20.14 -15.41
N SER A 55 11.82 -21.12 -15.27
CA SER A 55 13.00 -21.28 -16.14
C SER A 55 12.67 -21.71 -17.58
N GLY A 56 11.44 -21.50 -18.03
CA GLY A 56 10.96 -21.83 -19.37
C GLY A 56 11.45 -20.83 -20.42
N ARG A 57 11.29 -21.18 -21.70
CA ARG A 57 11.68 -20.35 -22.85
C ARG A 57 10.54 -19.44 -23.35
N GLY A 58 9.61 -19.08 -22.47
CA GLY A 58 8.41 -18.32 -22.84
C GLY A 58 7.38 -19.16 -23.61
N LEU A 59 6.62 -18.50 -24.49
CA LEU A 59 5.55 -19.13 -25.26
C LEU A 59 6.12 -20.16 -26.24
N GLN A 60 5.72 -21.43 -26.10
CA GLN A 60 6.12 -22.48 -27.02
C GLN A 60 5.42 -22.31 -28.38
N PRO A 61 6.05 -22.65 -29.52
CA PRO A 61 5.49 -22.46 -30.85
C PRO A 61 4.12 -23.11 -31.06
N GLU A 62 3.89 -24.26 -30.43
CA GLU A 62 2.62 -25.01 -30.47
C GLU A 62 1.42 -24.18 -29.98
N PHE A 63 1.67 -23.21 -29.08
CA PHE A 63 0.66 -22.33 -28.50
C PHE A 63 0.62 -20.94 -29.13
N SER A 64 1.37 -20.70 -30.21
CA SER A 64 1.37 -19.42 -30.94
C SER A 64 0.04 -19.10 -31.65
N ARG A 65 -0.86 -20.08 -31.75
CA ARG A 65 -2.15 -19.98 -32.46
C ARG A 65 -3.18 -19.08 -31.78
N GLY A 66 -2.89 -18.61 -30.57
CA GLY A 66 -3.75 -17.70 -29.82
C GLY A 66 -4.26 -18.31 -28.51
N TRP A 67 -5.09 -17.54 -27.81
CA TRP A 67 -5.52 -17.83 -26.44
C TRP A 67 -6.27 -19.15 -26.30
N ASP A 68 -7.12 -19.51 -27.26
CA ASP A 68 -7.92 -20.74 -27.19
C ASP A 68 -7.04 -22.00 -27.09
N SER A 69 -5.94 -22.06 -27.85
CA SER A 69 -5.00 -23.18 -27.81
C SER A 69 -4.31 -23.34 -26.45
N ILE A 70 -4.06 -22.22 -25.76
CA ILE A 70 -3.44 -22.23 -24.43
C ILE A 70 -4.47 -22.68 -23.39
N ARG A 71 -5.69 -22.13 -23.45
CA ARG A 71 -6.78 -22.46 -22.54
C ARG A 71 -7.13 -23.95 -22.62
N ASP A 72 -7.31 -24.48 -23.82
CA ASP A 72 -7.75 -25.85 -24.04
C ASP A 72 -6.68 -26.86 -23.57
N ALA A 73 -5.39 -26.51 -23.69
CA ALA A 73 -4.30 -27.35 -23.17
C ALA A 73 -4.14 -27.26 -21.65
N ALA A 74 -4.41 -26.10 -21.04
CA ALA A 74 -4.28 -25.90 -19.59
C ALA A 74 -5.44 -26.51 -18.80
N TYR A 75 -6.67 -26.43 -19.32
CA TYR A 75 -7.89 -26.83 -18.61
C TYR A 75 -8.58 -28.06 -19.20
N GLY A 76 -8.11 -28.57 -20.34
CA GLY A 76 -8.82 -29.57 -21.15
C GLY A 76 -9.93 -28.94 -21.99
N GLN A 77 -10.50 -29.71 -22.92
CA GLN A 77 -11.64 -29.27 -23.72
C GLN A 77 -12.84 -29.02 -22.80
N SER A 78 -13.22 -27.75 -22.65
CA SER A 78 -14.57 -27.40 -22.22
C SER A 78 -15.53 -28.00 -23.25
N ALA A 79 -16.30 -29.00 -22.82
CA ALA A 79 -17.32 -29.68 -23.62
C ALA A 79 -18.38 -28.71 -24.16
#